data_AF-A0A433A8Y9-F1
#
_entry.id   AF-A0A433A8Y9-F1
#
_cell.length_a   1.000
_cell.length_b   1.000
_cell.length_c   1.000
_cell.angle_alpha   90.00
_cell.angle_beta   90.00
_cell.angle_gamma   90.00
#
_symmetry.space_group_name_H-M   'P 1'
#
loop_
_entity.id
_entity.type
_entity.pdbx_description
1 polymer ?
#
loop_
_entity_poly.entity_id
_entity_poly.type
_entity_poly.pdbx_seq_one_letter_code
_entity_poly.pdbx_strand_id
1 'polypeptide(L)'
;MRTHGGPGSGMTRVIVALFAVMLTWMPHASAAKETWDHVANIKDAAKRLGDLHRREGSAGVLKFLDACYRTQMLASEFNQGLESCLAQDYMHSQVLAQIYARIPQADRVRMGTPAPEDIARSMGARFVAAFSQYKISVKQAEAFKKMVDQNGMPIFLKSAFPPKKPGEPDDNAEAEGGGK
;
A
#
# COMPACT_ATOMS: atom_id res chain seq x y z
N MET A 1 46.30 -78.66 18.35
CA MET A 1 47.05 -77.86 17.36
C MET A 1 46.92 -76.40 17.78
N ARG A 2 47.93 -75.80 18.45
CA ARG A 2 48.89 -74.81 17.90
C ARG A 2 48.18 -73.82 16.94
N THR A 3 48.12 -72.52 17.19
CA THR A 3 49.22 -71.61 17.57
C THR A 3 48.80 -70.38 18.39
N HIS A 4 49.76 -69.88 19.16
CA HIS A 4 49.83 -68.64 19.95
C HIS A 4 49.65 -67.34 19.15
N GLY A 5 49.43 -66.20 19.83
CA GLY A 5 49.90 -64.92 19.28
C GLY A 5 49.45 -63.58 19.89
N GLY A 6 49.68 -63.34 21.19
CA GLY A 6 50.30 -62.09 21.68
C GLY A 6 49.63 -60.69 21.53
N PRO A 7 50.20 -59.67 22.20
CA PRO A 7 49.50 -58.50 22.76
C PRO A 7 49.76 -57.20 21.97
N GLY A 8 48.97 -56.15 22.21
CA GLY A 8 49.13 -54.88 21.49
C GLY A 8 48.56 -53.67 22.22
N SER A 9 49.40 -53.09 23.06
CA SER A 9 49.31 -51.74 23.62
C SER A 9 49.05 -50.67 22.55
N GLY A 10 48.39 -49.57 22.93
CA GLY A 10 48.76 -48.26 22.37
C GLY A 10 47.64 -47.33 21.89
N MET A 11 47.65 -46.15 22.52
CA MET A 11 47.36 -44.85 21.90
C MET A 11 45.90 -44.48 21.64
N THR A 12 45.33 -43.84 22.67
CA THR A 12 44.74 -42.50 22.58
C THR A 12 45.30 -41.70 21.39
N ARG A 13 44.51 -41.57 20.32
CA ARG A 13 44.70 -40.54 19.31
C ARG A 13 43.36 -39.88 19.02
N VAL A 14 43.26 -38.69 19.58
CA VAL A 14 42.37 -37.58 19.20
C VAL A 14 42.30 -37.51 17.67
N ILE A 15 41.14 -37.83 17.08
CA ILE A 15 40.80 -37.41 15.72
C ILE A 15 39.86 -36.23 15.85
N VAL A 16 40.47 -35.06 15.92
CA VAL A 16 39.84 -33.76 15.65
C VAL A 16 39.77 -33.57 14.15
N ALA A 17 38.63 -33.02 13.72
CA ALA A 17 38.38 -32.30 12.47
C ALA A 17 38.37 -33.09 11.15
N LEU A 18 37.16 -33.41 10.69
CA LEU A 18 36.76 -33.40 9.27
C LEU A 18 35.25 -33.12 9.19
N PHE A 19 34.84 -31.93 9.62
CA PHE A 19 33.47 -31.39 9.48
C PHE A 19 33.49 -30.05 8.72
N ALA A 20 34.39 -29.91 7.75
CA ALA A 20 34.49 -28.71 6.92
C ALA A 20 34.22 -29.09 5.46
N VAL A 21 33.45 -28.22 4.78
CA VAL A 21 33.10 -28.25 3.35
C VAL A 21 31.76 -28.95 3.01
N MET A 22 30.65 -28.43 3.54
CA MET A 22 29.33 -28.47 2.89
C MET A 22 28.49 -27.25 3.32
N LEU A 23 29.05 -26.03 3.19
CA LEU A 23 28.41 -24.81 3.70
C LEU A 23 28.50 -23.59 2.76
N THR A 24 28.60 -23.77 1.44
CA THR A 24 28.70 -22.61 0.54
C THR A 24 27.81 -22.63 -0.70
N TRP A 25 26.74 -23.44 -0.72
CA TRP A 25 25.65 -23.24 -1.69
C TRP A 25 24.39 -22.83 -0.95
N MET A 26 24.48 -21.74 -0.19
CA MET A 26 23.28 -20.91 -0.01
C MET A 26 23.02 -20.27 -1.37
N PRO A 27 21.86 -20.50 -2.01
CA PRO A 27 21.47 -19.65 -3.12
C PRO A 27 21.54 -18.23 -2.58
N HIS A 28 22.38 -17.40 -3.21
CA HIS A 28 22.30 -15.96 -3.01
C HIS A 28 20.83 -15.63 -3.27
N ALA A 29 20.12 -15.22 -2.22
CA ALA A 29 18.85 -14.56 -2.38
C ALA A 29 19.17 -13.29 -3.17
N SER A 30 19.13 -13.39 -4.50
CA SER A 30 19.04 -12.22 -5.34
C SER A 30 17.87 -11.45 -4.78
N ALA A 31 18.13 -10.27 -4.23
CA ALA A 31 17.08 -9.31 -3.95
C ALA A 31 16.23 -9.27 -5.23
N ALA A 32 15.01 -9.79 -5.15
CA ALA A 32 14.11 -9.83 -6.29
C ALA A 32 14.08 -8.39 -6.80
N LYS A 33 14.54 -8.17 -8.05
CA LYS A 33 14.45 -6.86 -8.69
C LYS A 33 13.01 -6.39 -8.47
N GLU A 34 12.82 -5.16 -7.97
CA GLU A 34 11.52 -4.51 -7.98
C GLU A 34 10.93 -4.71 -9.39
N THR A 35 9.82 -5.44 -9.47
CA THR A 35 9.35 -5.99 -10.75
C THR A 35 8.62 -4.94 -11.59
N TRP A 36 8.36 -3.75 -11.04
CA TRP A 36 7.80 -2.60 -11.74
C TRP A 36 8.34 -1.27 -11.19
N ASP A 37 8.12 -0.19 -11.95
CA ASP A 37 8.42 1.17 -11.51
C ASP A 37 7.32 1.70 -10.59
N HIS A 38 7.62 1.75 -9.29
CA HIS A 38 6.69 2.21 -8.25
C HIS A 38 6.23 3.67 -8.46
N VAL A 39 7.13 4.56 -8.88
CA VAL A 39 6.81 5.98 -9.06
C VAL A 39 5.90 6.16 -10.26
N ALA A 40 6.21 5.51 -11.39
CA ALA A 40 5.35 5.54 -12.57
C ALA A 40 3.95 4.96 -12.25
N ASN A 41 3.91 3.83 -11.55
CA ASN A 41 2.66 3.18 -11.15
C ASN A 41 1.77 4.10 -10.29
N ILE A 42 2.36 4.77 -9.29
CA ILE A 42 1.65 5.74 -8.43
C ILE A 42 1.14 6.94 -9.23
N LYS A 43 1.93 7.49 -10.16
CA LYS A 43 1.51 8.62 -11.00
C LYS A 43 0.33 8.24 -11.89
N ASP A 44 0.37 7.06 -12.50
CA ASP A 44 -0.71 6.54 -13.33
C ASP A 44 -1.96 6.22 -12.50
N ALA A 45 -1.78 5.68 -11.30
CA ALA A 45 -2.87 5.47 -10.35
C ALA A 45 -3.54 6.80 -9.95
N ALA A 46 -2.75 7.84 -9.67
CA ALA A 46 -3.25 9.17 -9.33
C ALA A 46 -4.05 9.82 -10.47
N LYS A 47 -3.56 9.73 -11.71
CA LYS A 47 -4.29 10.22 -12.89
C LYS A 47 -5.63 9.50 -13.06
N ARG A 48 -5.62 8.17 -13.04
CA ARG A 48 -6.83 7.34 -13.13
C ARG A 48 -7.83 7.66 -12.02
N LEU A 49 -7.34 7.85 -10.80
CA LEU A 49 -8.19 8.24 -9.66
C LEU A 49 -8.83 9.62 -9.88
N GLY A 50 -8.05 10.59 -10.35
CA GLY A 50 -8.58 11.92 -10.63
C GLY A 50 -9.66 11.90 -11.72
N ASP A 51 -9.42 11.17 -12.81
CA ASP A 51 -10.40 11.00 -13.89
C ASP A 51 -11.66 10.29 -13.40
N LEU A 52 -11.52 9.23 -12.58
CA LEU A 52 -12.65 8.53 -11.98
C LEU A 52 -13.45 9.44 -11.05
N HIS A 53 -12.76 10.18 -10.17
CA HIS A 53 -13.40 11.09 -9.22
C HIS A 53 -14.20 12.18 -9.94
N ARG A 54 -13.69 12.74 -11.04
CA ARG A 54 -14.46 13.72 -11.83
C ARG A 54 -15.72 13.12 -12.44
N ARG A 55 -15.65 11.87 -12.93
CA ARG A 55 -16.77 11.23 -13.61
C ARG A 55 -17.84 10.71 -12.66
N GLU A 56 -17.43 10.18 -11.51
CA GLU A 56 -18.31 9.37 -10.65
C GLU A 56 -18.33 9.82 -9.18
N GLY A 57 -17.59 10.88 -8.85
CA GLY A 57 -17.48 11.40 -7.50
C GLY A 57 -16.82 10.43 -6.51
N SER A 58 -16.90 10.77 -5.23
CA SER A 58 -16.35 9.94 -4.15
C SER A 58 -17.04 8.58 -4.05
N ALA A 59 -18.35 8.50 -4.29
CA ALA A 59 -19.08 7.23 -4.25
C ALA A 59 -18.58 6.23 -5.30
N GLY A 60 -18.35 6.68 -6.55
CA GLY A 60 -17.77 5.84 -7.60
C GLY A 60 -16.35 5.39 -7.29
N VAL A 61 -15.53 6.29 -6.74
CA VAL A 61 -14.18 5.95 -6.27
C VAL A 61 -14.21 4.86 -5.19
N LEU A 62 -15.06 5.00 -4.17
CA LEU A 62 -15.17 4.00 -3.10
C LEU A 62 -15.61 2.63 -3.63
N LYS A 63 -16.57 2.60 -4.57
CA LYS A 63 -16.99 1.37 -5.26
C LYS A 63 -15.85 0.73 -6.05
N PHE A 64 -15.07 1.54 -6.77
CA PHE A 64 -13.90 1.06 -7.49
C PHE A 64 -12.85 0.50 -6.53
N LEU A 65 -12.56 1.18 -5.42
CA LEU A 65 -11.58 0.73 -4.43
C LEU A 65 -11.95 -0.61 -3.81
N ASP A 66 -13.23 -0.83 -3.47
CA ASP A 66 -13.73 -2.15 -3.03
C ASP A 66 -13.40 -3.25 -4.05
N ALA A 67 -13.76 -3.04 -5.31
CA ALA A 67 -13.49 -3.99 -6.38
C ALA A 67 -11.97 -4.20 -6.61
N CYS A 68 -11.19 -3.13 -6.48
CA CYS A 68 -9.73 -3.14 -6.62
C CYS A 68 -9.10 -4.07 -5.58
N TYR A 69 -9.41 -3.87 -4.30
CA TYR A 69 -8.91 -4.74 -3.23
C TYR A 69 -9.39 -6.18 -3.39
N ARG A 70 -10.69 -6.39 -3.65
CA ARG A 70 -11.25 -7.75 -3.83
C ARG A 70 -10.57 -8.53 -4.96
N THR A 71 -10.07 -7.85 -5.99
CA THR A 71 -9.38 -8.49 -7.10
C THR A 71 -7.89 -8.67 -6.82
N GLN A 72 -7.22 -7.59 -6.40
CA GLN A 72 -5.76 -7.58 -6.30
C GLN A 72 -5.24 -8.33 -5.07
N MET A 73 -6.04 -8.42 -4.00
CA MET A 73 -5.68 -9.19 -2.81
C MET A 73 -5.81 -10.72 -2.98
N LEU A 74 -6.29 -11.20 -4.13
CA LEU A 74 -6.32 -12.63 -4.46
C LEU A 74 -4.94 -13.16 -4.88
N ALA A 75 -4.02 -12.27 -5.26
CA ALA A 75 -2.68 -12.67 -5.65
C ALA A 75 -1.88 -13.20 -4.45
N SER A 76 -1.02 -14.20 -4.69
CA SER A 76 -0.12 -14.75 -3.67
C SER A 76 1.01 -13.79 -3.28
N GLU A 77 1.32 -12.82 -4.14
CA GLU A 77 2.40 -11.85 -3.95
C GLU A 77 1.88 -10.42 -4.10
N PHE A 78 2.59 -9.49 -3.44
CA PHE A 78 2.36 -8.07 -3.64
C PHE A 78 2.68 -7.72 -5.09
N ASN A 79 1.76 -7.01 -5.74
CA ASN A 79 1.86 -6.73 -7.16
C ASN A 79 1.53 -5.27 -7.48
N GLN A 80 1.88 -4.86 -8.69
CA GLN A 80 1.66 -3.51 -9.21
C GLN A 80 0.20 -3.04 -9.09
N GLY A 81 -0.76 -3.94 -9.29
CA GLY A 81 -2.19 -3.64 -9.20
C GLY A 81 -2.62 -3.32 -7.78
N LEU A 82 -2.19 -4.11 -6.79
CA LEU A 82 -2.49 -3.84 -5.39
C LEU A 82 -1.85 -2.53 -4.90
N GLU A 83 -0.63 -2.25 -5.34
CA GLU A 83 0.01 -0.95 -5.07
C GLU A 83 -0.81 0.21 -5.62
N SER A 84 -1.33 0.09 -6.85
CA SER A 84 -2.25 1.08 -7.42
C SER A 84 -3.49 1.26 -6.53
N CYS A 85 -4.13 0.17 -6.08
CA CYS A 85 -5.31 0.25 -5.19
C CYS A 85 -5.00 1.00 -3.90
N LEU A 86 -3.90 0.65 -3.23
CA LEU A 86 -3.46 1.28 -1.99
C LEU A 86 -3.18 2.77 -2.22
N ALA A 87 -2.47 3.12 -3.30
CA ALA A 87 -2.13 4.51 -3.58
C ALA A 87 -3.39 5.35 -3.78
N GLN A 88 -4.36 4.82 -4.51
CA GLN A 88 -5.62 5.48 -4.78
C GLN A 88 -6.50 5.62 -3.53
N ASP A 89 -6.57 4.58 -2.70
CA ASP A 89 -7.27 4.61 -1.41
C ASP A 89 -6.66 5.66 -0.48
N TYR A 90 -5.33 5.67 -0.36
CA TYR A 90 -4.63 6.67 0.45
C TYR A 90 -4.93 8.08 -0.02
N MET A 91 -4.73 8.37 -1.31
CA MET A 91 -4.98 9.71 -1.86
C MET A 91 -6.43 10.14 -1.66
N HIS A 92 -7.38 9.26 -1.97
CA HIS A 92 -8.79 9.57 -1.83
C HIS A 92 -9.19 9.81 -0.37
N SER A 93 -8.79 8.91 0.54
CA SER A 93 -9.13 8.97 1.96
C SER A 93 -8.54 10.20 2.64
N GLN A 94 -7.29 10.57 2.30
CA GLN A 94 -6.69 11.80 2.83
C GLN A 94 -7.47 13.04 2.38
N VAL A 95 -7.78 13.16 1.09
CA VAL A 95 -8.52 14.31 0.59
C VAL A 95 -9.95 14.35 1.15
N LEU A 96 -10.63 13.21 1.22
CA LEU A 96 -11.98 13.10 1.76
C LEU A 96 -12.02 13.52 3.24
N ALA A 97 -11.07 13.03 4.05
CA ALA A 97 -10.96 13.42 5.44
C ALA A 97 -10.72 14.93 5.60
N GLN A 98 -9.88 15.53 4.76
CA GLN A 98 -9.62 16.97 4.78
C GLN A 98 -10.84 17.80 4.37
N ILE A 99 -11.62 17.35 3.39
CA ILE A 99 -12.87 18.00 3.00
C ILE A 99 -13.88 17.92 4.14
N TYR A 100 -14.07 16.73 4.73
CA TYR A 100 -15.05 16.54 5.79
C TYR A 100 -14.65 17.20 7.12
N ALA A 101 -13.35 17.44 7.34
CA ALA A 101 -12.88 18.21 8.49
C ALA A 101 -13.38 19.67 8.48
N ARG A 102 -13.77 20.20 7.32
CA ARG A 102 -14.32 21.56 7.18
C ARG A 102 -15.82 21.64 7.44
N ILE A 103 -16.51 20.50 7.54
CA ILE A 103 -17.94 20.42 7.79
C ILE A 103 -18.15 20.31 9.30
N PRO A 104 -18.98 21.16 9.94
CA PRO A 104 -19.30 21.01 11.36
C PRO A 104 -19.88 19.64 11.70
N GLN A 105 -19.63 19.13 12.91
CA GLN A 105 -20.06 17.78 13.31
C GLN A 105 -21.57 17.57 13.17
N ALA A 106 -22.37 18.56 13.60
CA ALA A 106 -23.84 18.48 13.52
C ALA A 106 -24.31 18.28 12.07
N ASP A 107 -23.67 18.98 11.12
CA ASP A 107 -23.99 18.86 9.70
C ASP A 107 -23.55 17.52 9.11
N ARG A 108 -22.36 17.03 9.48
CA ARG A 108 -21.90 15.70 9.05
C ARG A 108 -22.86 14.60 9.46
N VAL A 109 -23.34 14.63 10.72
CA VAL A 109 -24.31 13.66 11.23
C VAL A 109 -25.62 13.74 10.46
N ARG A 110 -26.12 14.97 10.21
CA ARG A 110 -27.33 15.19 9.42
C ARG A 110 -27.20 14.67 7.98
N MET A 111 -26.03 14.80 7.36
CA MET A 111 -25.74 14.31 6.01
C MET A 111 -25.37 12.83 5.96
N GLY A 112 -25.23 12.16 7.10
CA GLY A 112 -24.79 10.76 7.16
C GLY A 112 -23.33 10.54 6.70
N THR A 113 -22.50 11.58 6.74
CA THR A 113 -21.08 11.49 6.36
C THR A 113 -20.20 11.13 7.57
N PRO A 114 -19.19 10.25 7.40
CA PRO A 114 -18.29 9.85 8.49
C PRO A 114 -17.45 11.01 9.03
N ALA A 115 -16.95 10.87 10.27
CA ALA A 115 -15.95 11.79 10.80
C ALA A 115 -14.60 11.59 10.06
N PRO A 116 -13.76 12.63 9.96
CA PRO A 116 -12.42 12.52 9.37
C PRO A 116 -11.57 11.40 10.00
N GLU A 117 -11.69 11.21 11.31
CA GLU A 117 -10.94 10.19 12.04
C GLU A 117 -11.43 8.78 11.70
N ASP A 118 -12.73 8.60 11.42
CA ASP A 118 -13.28 7.32 10.96
C ASP A 118 -12.77 6.94 9.57
N ILE A 119 -12.66 7.93 8.67
CA ILE A 119 -12.08 7.71 7.33
C ILE A 119 -10.63 7.23 7.47
N ALA A 120 -9.82 7.94 8.28
CA ALA A 120 -8.43 7.58 8.51
C ALA A 120 -8.27 6.21 9.16
N ARG A 121 -9.11 5.88 10.16
CA ARG A 121 -9.14 4.56 10.81
C ARG A 121 -9.49 3.44 9.84
N SER A 122 -10.56 3.62 9.05
CA SER A 122 -11.00 2.61 8.08
C SER A 122 -9.95 2.35 7.00
N MET A 123 -9.32 3.41 6.48
CA MET A 123 -8.21 3.28 5.52
C MET A 123 -7.02 2.57 6.17
N GLY A 124 -6.63 2.96 7.40
CA GLY A 124 -5.56 2.32 8.15
C GLY A 124 -5.78 0.83 8.36
N ALA A 125 -7.01 0.40 8.66
CA ALA A 125 -7.36 -1.01 8.80
C ALA A 125 -7.15 -1.80 7.50
N ARG A 126 -7.56 -1.26 6.34
CA ARG A 126 -7.31 -1.88 5.03
C ARG A 126 -5.81 -2.01 4.73
N PHE A 127 -5.04 -0.98 5.05
CA PHE A 127 -3.59 -0.96 4.88
C PHE A 127 -2.89 -2.00 5.75
N VAL A 128 -3.25 -2.08 7.03
CA VAL A 128 -2.71 -3.09 7.95
C VAL A 128 -3.03 -4.50 7.45
N ALA A 129 -4.26 -4.75 7.00
CA ALA A 129 -4.64 -6.06 6.45
C ALA A 129 -3.79 -6.43 5.21
N ALA A 130 -3.68 -5.51 4.25
CA ALA A 130 -2.89 -5.74 3.04
C ALA A 130 -1.40 -5.94 3.37
N PHE A 131 -0.79 -5.03 4.13
CA PHE A 131 0.63 -5.11 4.47
C PHE A 131 0.97 -6.33 5.31
N SER A 132 0.09 -6.74 6.23
CA SER A 132 0.27 -7.98 6.99
C SER A 132 0.24 -9.21 6.09
N GLN A 133 -0.75 -9.32 5.20
CA GLN A 133 -0.88 -10.44 4.25
C GLN A 133 0.37 -10.60 3.39
N TYR A 134 0.93 -9.49 2.90
CA TYR A 134 2.08 -9.47 2.00
C TYR A 134 3.43 -9.25 2.70
N LYS A 135 3.47 -9.29 4.03
CA LYS A 135 4.68 -9.13 4.86
C LYS A 135 5.45 -7.83 4.57
N ILE A 136 4.72 -6.77 4.24
CA ILE A 136 5.29 -5.43 4.05
C ILE A 136 5.59 -4.85 5.43
N SER A 137 6.85 -4.48 5.66
CA SER A 137 7.28 -3.89 6.93
C SER A 137 6.73 -2.47 7.13
N VAL A 138 6.71 -2.01 8.38
CA VAL A 138 6.34 -0.61 8.71
C VAL A 138 7.20 0.38 7.94
N LYS A 139 8.51 0.13 7.83
CA LYS A 139 9.43 0.98 7.07
C LYS A 139 9.05 1.07 5.58
N GLN A 140 8.65 -0.05 4.97
CA GLN A 140 8.19 -0.06 3.58
C GLN A 140 6.84 0.66 3.43
N ALA A 141 5.92 0.48 4.38
CA ALA A 141 4.65 1.19 4.41
C ALA A 141 4.82 2.72 4.51
N GLU A 142 5.75 3.19 5.35
CA GLU A 142 6.11 4.61 5.47
C GLU A 142 6.76 5.14 4.19
N ALA A 143 7.67 4.38 3.59
CA ALA A 143 8.29 4.74 2.32
C ALA A 143 7.25 4.83 1.19
N PHE A 144 6.31 3.89 1.14
CA PHE A 144 5.19 3.90 0.20
C PHE A 144 4.34 5.16 0.38
N LYS A 145 3.89 5.45 1.62
CA LYS A 145 3.11 6.67 1.93
C LYS A 145 3.84 7.92 1.44
N LYS A 146 5.13 8.06 1.78
CA LYS A 146 5.95 9.20 1.35
C LYS A 146 6.03 9.30 -0.18
N MET A 147 6.16 8.16 -0.87
CA MET A 147 6.19 8.11 -2.33
C MET A 147 4.87 8.58 -2.94
N VAL A 148 3.73 8.17 -2.36
CA VAL A 148 2.40 8.62 -2.79
C VAL A 148 2.20 10.12 -2.52
N ASP A 149 2.59 10.61 -1.34
CA ASP A 149 2.53 12.04 -1.00
C ASP A 149 3.32 12.90 -2.00
N GLN A 150 4.52 12.45 -2.37
CA GLN A 150 5.42 13.19 -3.25
C GLN A 150 5.04 13.12 -4.73
N ASN A 151 4.61 11.94 -5.21
CA ASN A 151 4.47 11.68 -6.64
C ASN A 151 3.02 11.55 -7.10
N GLY A 152 2.11 11.10 -6.22
CA GLY A 152 0.71 10.84 -6.55
C GLY A 152 -0.20 12.00 -6.18
N MET A 153 -0.14 12.45 -4.92
CA MET A 153 -1.10 13.44 -4.39
C MET A 153 -1.20 14.72 -5.23
N PRO A 154 -0.11 15.36 -5.69
CA PRO A 154 -0.21 16.56 -6.52
C PRO A 154 -0.91 16.30 -7.86
N ILE A 155 -0.70 15.12 -8.46
CA ILE A 155 -1.34 14.72 -9.71
C ILE A 155 -2.83 14.48 -9.49
N PHE A 156 -3.19 13.77 -8.42
CA PHE A 156 -4.58 13.53 -8.08
C PHE A 156 -5.33 14.84 -7.86
N LEU A 157 -4.81 15.74 -7.03
CA LEU A 157 -5.44 17.03 -6.75
C LEU A 157 -5.65 17.86 -8.02
N LYS A 158 -4.62 17.98 -8.86
CA LYS A 158 -4.73 18.70 -10.14
C LYS A 158 -5.74 18.06 -11.09
N SER A 159 -5.84 16.73 -11.08
CA SER A 159 -6.72 15.99 -11.98
C SER A 159 -8.17 15.99 -11.50
N ALA A 160 -8.42 15.87 -10.20
CA ALA A 160 -9.76 15.84 -9.61
C ALA A 160 -10.36 17.24 -9.41
N PHE A 161 -9.52 18.24 -9.13
CA PHE A 161 -9.91 19.62 -8.84
C PHE A 161 -9.07 20.58 -9.71
N PRO A 162 -9.30 20.60 -11.04
CA PRO A 162 -8.55 21.48 -11.92
C PRO A 162 -8.75 22.95 -11.52
N PRO A 163 -7.71 23.79 -11.61
CA PRO A 163 -7.85 25.21 -11.37
C PRO A 163 -8.88 25.80 -12.34
N LYS A 164 -9.77 26.66 -11.82
CA LYS A 164 -10.76 27.36 -12.63
C LYS A 164 -10.07 28.21 -13.71
N LYS A 165 -10.64 28.25 -14.91
CA LYS A 165 -10.21 29.24 -15.91
C LYS A 165 -10.76 30.62 -15.52
N PRO A 166 -10.04 31.71 -15.82
CA PRO A 166 -10.57 33.05 -15.61
C PRO A 166 -11.91 33.22 -16.35
N GLY A 167 -12.96 33.62 -15.62
CA GLY A 167 -14.30 33.88 -16.17
C GLY A 167 -15.26 32.70 -16.22
N GLU A 168 -14.90 31.53 -15.68
CA GLU A 168 -15.81 30.40 -15.56
C GLU A 168 -16.77 30.61 -14.36
N PRO A 169 -18.11 30.47 -14.54
CA PRO A 169 -19.08 30.69 -13.47
C PRO A 169 -18.97 29.65 -12.34
N ASP A 170 -19.40 30.03 -11.14
CA ASP A 170 -19.36 29.18 -9.96
C ASP A 170 -20.51 28.17 -9.93
N ASP A 171 -20.28 26.96 -10.42
CA ASP A 171 -21.24 25.84 -10.36
C ASP A 171 -21.60 25.40 -8.91
N ASN A 172 -20.93 25.94 -7.89
CA ASN A 172 -21.18 25.65 -6.48
C ASN A 172 -22.01 26.72 -5.75
N ALA A 173 -22.50 27.76 -6.44
CA ALA A 173 -23.27 28.84 -5.81
C ALA A 173 -24.78 28.52 -5.65
N GLU A 174 -25.31 27.48 -6.29
CA GLU A 174 -26.76 27.20 -6.28
C GLU A 174 -27.26 26.47 -5.01
N ALA A 175 -26.38 26.06 -4.10
CA ALA A 175 -26.79 25.38 -2.87
C ALA A 175 -27.20 26.32 -1.71
N GLU A 176 -26.99 27.64 -1.82
CA GLU A 176 -27.31 28.62 -0.75
C GLU A 176 -28.42 29.62 -1.12
N GLY A 177 -29.21 29.37 -2.17
CA GLY A 177 -30.21 30.32 -2.70
C GLY A 177 -31.69 29.95 -2.55
N GLY A 178 -32.03 28.86 -1.85
CA GLY A 178 -33.40 28.31 -1.79
C GLY A 178 -34.13 28.57 -0.48
N GLY A 179 -34.38 29.84 -0.13
CA GLY A 179 -35.14 30.19 1.07
C GLY A 179 -35.77 31.58 0.96
N LYS A 180 -36.90 31.66 0.26
CA LYS A 180 -37.90 32.71 0.45
C LYS A 180 -39.19 32.07 0.91
#